data_AF-A0A8T1VCX8-F1
#
_entry.id   AF-A0A8T1VCX8-F1
#
_cell.length_a   1.000
_cell.length_b   1.000
_cell.length_c   1.000
_cell.angle_alpha   90.00
_cell.angle_beta   90.00
_cell.angle_gamma   90.00
#
_symmetry.space_group_name_H-M   'P 1'
#
loop_
_entity.id
_entity.type
_entity.pdbx_description
1 polymer ?
#
loop_
_entity_poly.entity_id
_entity_poly.type
_entity_poly.pdbx_seq_one_letter_code
_entity_poly.pdbx_strand_id
1 'polypeptide(L)'
;MGGSTKTNTSNNNSSDDNNNSSFSSYSFSDSSIVDDKGRRVSSTTRSYEDSTGRLKAVQEREIGDKKMCKTLNRENQEDEGQQETFCLGGESAEEFEAMWQQTPFGEANNSNNNTLKEHGEQPEQGQHSHQKTEQKSQAPLQDTPMTV
;
A
#
# COMPACT_ATOMS: atom_id res chain seq x y z
N MET A 1 -48.06 19.96 -31.43
CA MET A 1 -47.38 18.91 -32.21
C MET A 1 -45.94 19.35 -32.41
N GLY A 2 -45.01 18.71 -31.71
CA GLY A 2 -43.59 19.07 -31.72
C GLY A 2 -42.94 18.68 -33.04
N GLY A 3 -42.34 19.65 -33.71
CA GLY A 3 -41.48 19.43 -34.87
C GLY A 3 -40.05 19.15 -34.41
N SER A 4 -39.59 17.93 -34.63
CA SER A 4 -38.25 17.46 -34.28
C SER A 4 -37.17 18.19 -35.09
N THR A 5 -36.30 18.94 -34.42
CA THR A 5 -35.03 19.39 -34.99
C THR A 5 -34.04 18.22 -35.01
N LYS A 6 -33.79 17.67 -36.20
CA LYS A 6 -32.64 16.78 -36.45
C LYS A 6 -31.39 17.65 -36.52
N THR A 7 -30.56 17.62 -35.48
CA THR A 7 -29.17 18.09 -35.58
C THR A 7 -28.31 16.92 -36.07
N ASN A 8 -27.76 17.09 -37.26
CA ASN A 8 -26.82 16.19 -37.91
C ASN A 8 -25.49 16.24 -37.15
N THR A 9 -25.22 15.23 -36.31
CA THR A 9 -23.92 15.05 -35.65
C THR A 9 -22.91 14.62 -36.71
N SER A 10 -22.17 15.58 -37.26
CA SER A 10 -20.97 15.28 -38.04
C SER A 10 -19.92 14.68 -37.10
N ASN A 11 -19.62 13.41 -37.38
CA ASN A 11 -18.44 12.68 -36.95
C ASN A 11 -17.19 13.57 -36.94
N ASN A 12 -16.50 13.59 -35.81
CA ASN A 12 -15.04 13.57 -35.80
C ASN A 12 -14.61 12.35 -34.98
N ASN A 13 -14.35 11.26 -35.69
CA ASN A 13 -13.42 10.23 -35.23
C ASN A 13 -12.06 10.92 -35.05
N SER A 14 -11.64 11.14 -33.81
CA SER A 14 -10.23 11.25 -33.47
C SER A 14 -9.88 10.00 -32.67
N SER A 15 -9.40 9.01 -33.43
CA SER A 15 -8.62 7.84 -33.08
C SER A 15 -8.32 7.61 -31.60
N ASP A 16 -8.77 6.44 -31.12
CA ASP A 16 -8.06 5.67 -30.11
C ASP A 16 -6.57 5.59 -30.48
N ASP A 17 -5.73 6.36 -29.80
CA ASP A 17 -4.27 6.19 -29.84
C ASP A 17 -3.69 6.50 -28.45
N ASN A 18 -3.46 5.43 -27.71
CA ASN A 18 -2.34 5.25 -26.81
C ASN A 18 -2.18 6.31 -25.71
N ASN A 19 -2.91 6.10 -24.61
CA ASN A 19 -2.54 6.62 -23.31
C ASN A 19 -1.27 5.89 -22.82
N ASN A 20 -0.17 6.06 -23.57
CA ASN A 20 1.19 5.64 -23.27
C ASN A 20 1.78 6.59 -22.20
N SER A 21 1.01 6.91 -21.16
CA SER A 21 1.53 7.67 -20.05
C SER A 21 2.37 6.72 -19.22
N SER A 22 3.69 6.84 -19.33
CA SER A 22 4.57 6.23 -18.34
C SER A 22 4.15 6.72 -16.96
N PHE A 23 3.68 5.82 -16.12
CA PHE A 23 3.26 6.10 -14.76
C PHE A 23 4.08 5.23 -13.81
N SER A 24 4.27 5.74 -12.59
CA SER A 24 4.82 4.97 -11.49
C SER A 24 4.05 5.35 -10.24
N SER A 25 3.53 4.34 -9.55
CA SER A 25 2.86 4.45 -8.26
C SER A 25 3.82 3.97 -7.18
N TYR A 26 3.91 4.75 -6.10
CA TYR A 26 4.66 4.37 -4.91
C TYR A 26 3.78 4.61 -3.68
N SER A 27 3.64 3.59 -2.85
CA SER A 27 2.95 3.68 -1.56
C SER A 27 3.89 3.28 -0.44
N PHE A 28 3.87 4.04 0.65
CA PHE A 28 4.62 3.76 1.86
C PHE A 28 3.73 4.03 3.07
N SER A 29 3.68 3.08 3.99
CA SER A 29 2.99 3.17 5.26
C SER A 29 3.91 2.65 6.34
N ASP A 30 3.96 3.33 7.47
CA ASP A 30 4.71 2.92 8.66
C ASP A 30 3.86 3.16 9.90
N SER A 31 3.92 2.25 10.85
CA SER A 31 3.16 2.33 12.10
C SER A 31 3.90 1.58 13.20
N SER A 32 3.97 2.18 14.39
CA SER A 32 4.64 1.57 15.55
C SER A 32 3.89 1.87 16.85
N ILE A 33 3.82 0.89 17.73
CA ILE A 33 3.23 0.96 19.07
C ILE A 33 4.09 0.16 20.06
N VAL A 34 3.91 0.38 21.35
CA VAL A 34 4.48 -0.46 22.41
C VAL A 34 3.38 -1.40 22.92
N ASP A 35 3.67 -2.70 23.01
CA ASP A 35 2.73 -3.69 23.54
C ASP A 35 2.69 -3.66 25.08
N ASP A 36 1.74 -4.40 25.68
CA ASP A 36 1.60 -4.50 27.14
C ASP A 36 2.81 -5.15 27.83
N LYS A 37 3.65 -5.85 27.05
CA LYS A 37 4.91 -6.46 27.52
C LYS A 37 6.08 -5.48 27.42
N GLY A 38 5.84 -4.23 27.02
CA GLY A 38 6.84 -3.18 26.87
C GLY A 38 7.71 -3.31 25.61
N ARG A 39 7.35 -4.21 24.68
CA ARG A 39 8.09 -4.42 23.43
C ARG A 39 7.58 -3.49 22.34
N ARG A 40 8.48 -2.98 21.51
CA ARG A 40 8.09 -2.25 20.30
C ARG A 40 7.51 -3.22 19.28
N VAL A 41 6.35 -2.88 18.75
CA VAL A 41 5.74 -3.55 17.61
C VAL A 41 5.65 -2.55 16.47
N SER A 42 6.03 -2.95 15.26
CA SER A 42 5.87 -2.09 14.08
C SER A 42 5.41 -2.86 12.85
N SER A 43 4.75 -2.15 11.94
CA SER A 43 4.34 -2.62 10.62
C SER A 43 4.69 -1.56 9.60
N THR A 44 5.47 -1.95 8.60
CA THR A 44 5.84 -1.10 7.47
C THR A 44 5.39 -1.78 6.18
N THR A 45 4.70 -1.07 5.30
CA THR A 45 4.31 -1.56 3.97
C THR A 45 4.85 -0.60 2.92
N ARG A 46 5.52 -1.13 1.90
CA ARG A 46 5.97 -0.37 0.72
C ARG A 46 5.53 -1.09 -0.54
N SER A 47 4.96 -0.38 -1.50
CA SER A 47 4.67 -0.94 -2.82
C SER A 47 5.08 0.02 -3.94
N TYR A 48 5.53 -0.56 -5.03
CA TYR A 48 5.86 0.12 -6.27
C TYR A 48 5.16 -0.61 -7.40
N GLU A 49 4.52 0.13 -8.30
CA GLU A 49 4.00 -0.37 -9.57
C GLU A 49 4.28 0.64 -10.67
N ASP A 50 4.63 0.19 -11.87
CA ASP A 50 4.79 1.07 -13.02
C ASP A 50 3.95 0.67 -14.22
N SER A 51 4.00 1.51 -15.25
CA SER A 51 3.25 1.33 -16.49
C SER A 51 3.58 0.05 -17.26
N THR A 52 4.67 -0.68 -16.92
CA THR A 52 4.95 -1.99 -17.55
C THR A 52 4.26 -3.13 -16.80
N GLY A 53 3.51 -2.83 -15.74
CA GLY A 53 2.89 -3.81 -14.84
C GLY A 53 3.88 -4.42 -13.85
N ARG A 54 5.12 -3.92 -13.80
CA ARG A 54 6.12 -4.37 -12.83
C ARG A 54 5.67 -3.93 -11.45
N LEU A 55 5.54 -4.88 -10.53
CA LEU A 55 5.11 -4.61 -9.17
C LEU A 55 6.11 -5.19 -8.17
N LYS A 56 6.45 -4.41 -7.13
CA LYS A 56 7.18 -4.88 -5.96
C LYS A 56 6.48 -4.37 -4.71
N ALA A 57 5.92 -5.27 -3.91
CA ALA A 57 5.35 -4.95 -2.62
C ALA A 57 6.13 -5.65 -1.51
N VAL A 58 6.40 -4.94 -0.42
CA VAL A 58 7.03 -5.49 0.78
C VAL A 58 6.20 -5.10 1.99
N GLN A 59 5.85 -6.08 2.81
CA GLN A 59 5.29 -5.89 4.13
C GLN A 59 6.28 -6.39 5.17
N GLU A 60 6.69 -5.52 6.07
CA GLU A 60 7.62 -5.81 7.17
C GLU A 60 6.86 -5.65 8.48
N ARG A 61 6.98 -6.65 9.36
CA ARG A 61 6.42 -6.63 10.71
C ARG A 61 7.54 -6.92 11.70
N GLU A 62 7.58 -6.18 12.79
CA GLU A 62 8.61 -6.31 13.83
C GLU A 62 7.97 -6.42 15.22
N ILE A 63 8.51 -7.30 16.06
CA ILE A 63 8.13 -7.47 17.47
C ILE A 63 9.43 -7.57 18.29
N GLY A 64 9.86 -6.47 18.90
CA GLY A 64 11.17 -6.39 19.55
C GLY A 64 12.30 -6.69 18.57
N ASP A 65 13.11 -7.72 18.84
CA ASP A 65 14.25 -8.10 17.98
C ASP A 65 13.88 -9.04 16.83
N LYS A 66 12.59 -9.40 16.70
CA LYS A 66 12.08 -10.36 15.72
C LYS A 66 11.44 -9.63 14.56
N LYS A 67 11.67 -10.09 13.33
CA LYS A 67 11.11 -9.47 12.13
C LYS A 67 10.66 -10.50 11.11
N MET A 68 9.49 -10.26 10.52
CA MET A 68 9.01 -11.01 9.36
C MET A 68 8.81 -10.05 8.19
N CYS A 69 9.33 -10.43 7.03
CA CYS A 69 9.21 -9.69 5.78
C CYS A 69 8.50 -10.57 4.76
N LYS A 70 7.41 -10.08 4.17
CA LYS A 70 6.73 -10.67 3.02
C LYS A 70 6.97 -9.79 1.80
N THR A 71 7.49 -10.38 0.73
CA THR A 71 7.74 -9.67 -0.54
C THR A 71 6.91 -10.31 -1.63
N LEU A 72 6.21 -9.49 -2.39
CA LEU A 72 5.56 -9.85 -3.65
C LEU A 72 6.31 -9.14 -4.78
N ASN A 73 6.73 -9.89 -5.80
CA ASN A 73 7.40 -9.35 -6.97
C ASN A 73 6.75 -9.88 -8.24
N ARG A 74 6.40 -8.98 -9.16
CA ARG A 74 5.86 -9.30 -10.47
C ARG A 74 6.64 -8.48 -11.50
N GLU A 75 7.18 -9.12 -12.52
CA GLU A 75 8.04 -8.45 -13.50
C GLU A 75 7.24 -7.62 -14.52
N ASN A 76 6.06 -8.09 -14.90
CA ASN A 76 5.17 -7.45 -15.87
C ASN A 76 3.73 -7.95 -15.71
N GLN A 77 2.80 -7.46 -16.52
CA GLN A 77 1.38 -7.80 -16.41
C GLN A 77 1.05 -9.28 -16.72
N GLU A 78 1.90 -9.99 -17.47
CA GLU A 78 1.72 -11.40 -17.84
C GLU A 78 2.32 -12.36 -16.80
N ASP A 79 3.17 -11.85 -15.90
CA ASP A 79 3.77 -12.61 -14.81
C ASP A 79 2.75 -12.81 -13.67
N GLU A 80 2.59 -14.05 -13.21
CA GLU A 80 1.75 -14.39 -12.05
C GLU A 80 2.30 -13.78 -10.75
N GLY A 81 3.60 -13.48 -10.73
CA GLY A 81 4.30 -12.93 -9.58
C GLY A 81 4.77 -14.00 -8.60
N GLN A 82 5.79 -13.65 -7.83
CA GLN A 82 6.43 -14.50 -6.83
C GLN A 82 6.26 -13.90 -5.44
N GLN A 83 5.87 -14.74 -4.49
CA GLN A 83 5.78 -14.36 -3.08
C GLN A 83 6.87 -15.05 -2.26
N GLU A 84 7.64 -14.24 -1.54
CA GLU A 84 8.67 -14.71 -0.62
C GLU A 84 8.34 -14.27 0.81
N THR A 85 8.65 -15.11 1.78
CA THR A 85 8.54 -14.78 3.21
C THR A 85 9.86 -15.10 3.89
N PHE A 86 10.37 -14.14 4.65
CA PHE A 86 11.63 -14.24 5.37
C PHE A 86 11.44 -13.82 6.83
N CYS A 87 12.08 -14.57 7.74
CA CYS A 87 12.04 -14.29 9.18
C CYS A 87 13.46 -14.08 9.71
N LEU A 88 13.66 -12.97 10.43
CA LEU A 88 14.86 -12.66 11.20
C LEU A 88 14.60 -12.96 12.67
N GLY A 89 15.53 -13.65 13.31
CA GLY A 89 15.43 -14.06 14.72
C GLY A 89 15.38 -15.57 14.95
N GLY A 90 15.49 -16.38 13.89
CA GLY A 90 15.57 -17.85 14.00
C GLY A 90 14.24 -18.56 14.25
N GLU A 91 13.13 -17.82 14.16
CA GLU A 91 11.78 -18.34 14.38
C GLU A 91 11.12 -18.68 13.06
N SER A 92 10.21 -19.66 13.07
CA SER A 92 9.39 -19.96 11.91
C SER A 92 8.36 -18.86 11.65
N ALA A 93 7.91 -18.74 10.39
CA ALA A 93 6.88 -17.77 10.03
C ALA A 93 5.57 -17.98 10.80
N GLU A 94 5.25 -19.23 11.13
CA GLU A 94 4.07 -19.60 11.90
C GLU A 94 4.16 -19.12 13.36
N GLU A 95 5.31 -19.33 14.01
CA GLU A 95 5.55 -18.81 15.37
C GLU A 95 5.49 -17.28 15.41
N PHE A 96 6.07 -16.61 14.41
CA PHE A 96 5.99 -15.15 14.30
C PHE A 96 4.54 -14.68 14.18
N GLU A 97 3.74 -15.29 13.31
CA GLU A 97 2.33 -14.91 13.13
C GLU A 97 1.53 -15.15 14.41
N ALA A 98 1.77 -16.25 15.14
CA ALA A 98 1.12 -16.51 16.42
C ALA A 98 1.43 -15.43 17.48
N MET A 99 2.65 -14.88 17.49
CA MET A 99 2.99 -13.73 18.33
C MET A 99 2.37 -12.43 17.82
N TRP A 100 2.33 -12.22 16.51
CA TRP A 100 1.74 -11.04 15.88
C TRP A 100 0.25 -10.90 16.23
N GLN A 101 -0.49 -12.01 16.24
CA GLN A 101 -1.91 -12.03 16.59
C GLN A 101 -2.19 -11.60 18.05
N GLN A 102 -1.19 -11.69 18.92
CA GLN A 102 -1.26 -11.22 20.32
C GLN A 102 -0.81 -9.76 20.49
N THR A 103 -0.45 -9.08 19.41
CA THR A 103 -0.09 -7.64 19.46
C THR A 103 -1.33 -6.78 19.25
N PRO A 104 -1.32 -5.50 19.66
CA PRO A 104 -2.43 -4.59 19.38
C PRO A 104 -2.82 -4.50 17.89
N PHE A 105 -1.84 -4.65 16.98
CA PHE A 105 -2.12 -4.70 15.54
C PHE A 105 -2.87 -5.98 15.12
N GLY A 106 -2.46 -7.14 15.65
CA GLY A 106 -3.14 -8.41 15.38
C GLY A 106 -4.55 -8.45 15.97
N GLU A 107 -4.70 -7.98 17.20
CA GLU A 107 -6.00 -7.88 17.87
C GLU A 107 -6.95 -6.95 17.14
N ALA A 108 -6.51 -5.75 16.75
CA ALA A 108 -7.33 -4.81 15.98
C ALA A 108 -7.81 -5.41 14.65
N ASN A 109 -6.94 -6.16 13.95
CA ASN A 109 -7.32 -6.85 12.72
C ASN A 109 -8.39 -7.94 12.96
N ASN A 110 -8.31 -8.66 14.07
CA ASN A 110 -9.29 -9.68 14.45
C ASN A 110 -10.62 -9.07 14.90
N SER A 111 -10.59 -7.97 15.64
CA SER A 111 -11.78 -7.23 16.06
C SER A 111 -12.53 -6.67 14.85
N ASN A 112 -11.81 -6.08 13.88
CA ASN A 112 -12.38 -5.62 12.62
C ASN A 112 -13.00 -6.77 11.80
N ASN A 113 -12.38 -7.95 11.83
CA ASN A 113 -12.93 -9.14 11.19
C ASN A 113 -14.22 -9.64 11.86
N ASN A 114 -14.31 -9.58 13.19
CA ASN A 114 -15.50 -10.04 13.90
C ASN A 114 -16.68 -9.08 13.73
N THR A 115 -16.43 -7.77 13.62
CA THR A 115 -17.47 -6.78 13.28
C THR A 115 -17.90 -6.86 11.81
N LEU A 116 -17.02 -7.27 10.89
CA LEU A 116 -17.40 -7.54 9.50
C LEU A 116 -18.18 -8.86 9.31
N LYS A 117 -18.15 -9.81 10.24
CA LYS A 117 -18.90 -11.08 10.10
C LYS A 117 -20.43 -10.94 10.16
N GLU A 118 -20.97 -9.76 10.47
CA GLU A 118 -22.40 -9.47 10.23
C GLU A 118 -22.72 -9.09 8.76
N HIS A 119 -21.70 -8.79 7.94
CA HIS A 119 -21.83 -8.61 6.49
C HIS A 119 -20.70 -9.35 5.78
N GLY A 120 -20.97 -10.61 5.44
CA GLY A 120 -19.96 -11.54 4.93
C GLY A 120 -19.25 -11.06 3.67
N GLU A 121 -17.93 -10.94 3.78
CA GLU A 121 -16.93 -11.15 2.72
C GLU A 121 -15.56 -11.31 3.42
N GLN A 122 -14.76 -12.28 2.97
CA GLN A 122 -13.40 -12.49 3.50
C GLN A 122 -12.55 -11.23 3.30
N PRO A 123 -11.65 -10.86 4.23
CA PRO A 123 -10.67 -9.84 3.91
C PRO A 123 -9.56 -10.47 3.09
N GLU A 124 -9.65 -10.30 1.77
CA GLU A 124 -8.43 -10.08 1.00
C GLU A 124 -7.70 -8.87 1.57
N GLN A 125 -6.38 -8.96 1.56
CA GLN A 125 -5.44 -8.02 2.14
C GLN A 125 -5.84 -6.57 1.83
N GLY A 126 -6.25 -5.86 2.89
CA GLY A 126 -6.97 -4.60 2.79
C GLY A 126 -6.28 -3.55 1.95
N GLN A 127 -7.01 -3.08 0.94
CA GLN A 127 -6.76 -1.87 0.18
C GLN A 127 -6.56 -0.69 1.16
N HIS A 128 -5.37 -0.10 1.14
CA HIS A 128 -5.09 1.12 1.89
C HIS A 128 -5.93 2.27 1.31
N SER A 129 -6.99 2.67 2.02
CA SER A 129 -7.74 3.90 1.76
C SER A 129 -6.79 5.10 1.93
N HIS A 130 -6.60 5.84 0.84
CA HIS A 130 -5.74 7.01 0.81
C HIS A 130 -6.44 8.19 1.49
N GLN A 131 -6.12 8.47 2.76
CA GLN A 131 -6.37 9.81 3.31
C GLN A 131 -5.24 10.73 2.85
N LYS A 132 -5.55 11.56 1.86
CA LYS A 132 -4.72 12.66 1.37
C LYS A 132 -4.39 13.60 2.53
N THR A 133 -3.20 13.48 3.10
CA THR A 133 -2.66 14.54 3.98
C THR A 133 -1.89 15.51 3.09
N GLU A 134 -2.48 16.68 2.83
CA GLU A 134 -1.81 17.81 2.20
C GLU A 134 -0.72 18.33 3.14
N GLN A 135 0.54 17.95 2.88
CA GLN A 135 1.69 18.64 3.48
C GLN A 135 2.06 19.85 2.62
N LYS A 136 1.74 21.03 3.13
CA LYS A 136 2.26 22.31 2.65
C LYS A 136 3.74 22.40 3.01
N SER A 137 4.61 21.97 2.10
CA SER A 137 6.06 22.16 2.21
C SER A 137 6.41 23.63 1.98
N GLN A 138 6.62 24.38 3.07
CA GLN A 138 7.25 25.70 3.02
C GLN A 138 8.68 25.55 3.56
N ALA A 139 9.65 25.45 2.65
CA ALA A 139 11.07 25.48 2.98
C ALA A 139 11.52 26.93 3.21
N PRO A 140 12.17 27.28 4.34
CA PRO A 140 12.91 28.53 4.44
C PRO A 140 14.31 28.34 3.85
N LEU A 141 14.58 29.06 2.75
CA LEU A 141 15.94 29.30 2.26
C LEU A 141 16.69 30.08 3.34
N GLN A 142 17.76 29.51 3.89
CA GLN A 142 18.69 30.22 4.76
C GLN A 142 19.84 30.74 3.89
N ASP A 143 19.78 32.03 3.54
CA ASP A 143 20.92 32.76 3.01
C ASP A 143 21.93 32.96 4.15
N THR A 144 23.14 32.41 3.97
CA THR A 144 24.29 32.72 4.82
C THR A 144 25.14 33.78 4.11
N PRO A 145 25.46 34.92 4.76
CA PRO A 145 26.34 35.91 4.16
C PRO A 145 27.81 35.47 4.28
N MET A 146 28.51 35.39 3.14
CA MET A 146 29.97 35.38 3.07
C MET A 146 30.50 36.69 3.67
N THR A 147 31.31 36.57 4.72
CA THR A 147 32.04 37.71 5.30
C THR A 147 33.30 37.97 4.48
N VAL A 148 33.54 39.27 4.24
CA VAL A 148 34.60 39.89 3.43
C VAL A 148 36.02 39.56 3.86
#